data_AF-A0A9X0D790-F1
#
_entry.id   AF-A0A9X0D790-F1
#
_cell.length_a   1.000
_cell.length_b   1.000
_cell.length_c   1.000
_cell.angle_alpha   90.00
_cell.angle_beta   90.00
_cell.angle_gamma   90.00
#
_symmetry.space_group_name_H-M   'P 1'
#
loop_
_entity.id
_entity.type
_entity.pdbx_description
1 polymer ?
#
loop_
_entity_poly.entity_id
_entity_poly.type
_entity_poly.pdbx_seq_one_letter_code
_entity_poly.pdbx_strand_id
1 'polypeptide(L)'
;MARTWLGIMALVACFEIVLPFNLDVKDPFIYQGTSGEYFGYSVAMHTAQRSREKWVVVGAPLGNKTSSNRERTRYGSVYKCSSDSTTCTVIRIDDSGPETTQWIDET
;
A
#
# COMPACT_ATOMS: atom_id res chain seq x y z
N MET A 1 34.43 28.20 25.86
CA MET A 1 33.25 28.59 25.05
C MET A 1 33.23 27.85 23.70
N ALA A 2 34.13 28.12 22.75
CA ALA A 2 34.08 27.48 21.42
C ALA A 2 34.35 25.96 21.43
N ARG A 3 35.27 25.48 22.28
CA ARG A 3 35.63 24.05 22.38
C ARG A 3 34.49 23.19 22.94
N THR A 4 33.74 23.72 23.90
CA THR A 4 32.57 23.05 24.46
C THR A 4 31.41 23.02 23.46
N TRP A 5 31.22 24.11 22.70
CA TRP A 5 30.25 24.15 21.59
C TRP A 5 30.58 23.19 20.46
N LEU A 6 31.84 23.08 20.04
CA LEU A 6 32.28 22.09 19.05
C LEU A 6 32.04 20.65 19.54
N GLY A 7 32.30 20.38 20.82
CA GLY A 7 32.02 19.08 21.42
C GLY A 7 30.52 18.75 21.47
N ILE A 8 29.68 19.73 21.80
CA ILE A 8 28.22 19.58 21.80
C ILE A 8 27.70 19.36 20.37
N MET A 9 28.18 20.14 19.39
CA MET A 9 27.81 19.98 17.98
C MET A 9 28.22 18.61 17.43
N ALA A 10 29.40 18.11 17.80
CA ALA A 10 29.85 16.77 17.42
C ALA A 10 29.01 15.66 18.09
N LEU A 11 28.65 15.81 19.37
CA LEU A 11 27.75 14.89 20.08
C LEU A 11 26.35 14.86 19.46
N VAL A 12 25.79 16.02 19.13
CA VAL A 12 24.48 16.13 18.46
C VAL A 12 24.54 15.51 17.06
N ALA A 13 25.60 15.76 16.29
CA ALA A 13 25.80 15.13 14.98
C ALA A 13 25.94 13.61 15.05
N CYS A 14 26.52 13.06 16.13
CA CYS A 14 26.59 11.60 16.36
C CYS A 14 25.25 10.99 16.79
N PHE A 15 24.35 11.75 17.39
CA PHE A 15 23.01 11.29 17.79
C PHE A 15 22.02 11.25 16.61
N GLU A 16 22.29 12.01 15.54
CA GLU A 16 21.40 12.14 14.37
C GLU A 16 21.48 10.93 13.42
N ILE A 17 22.51 10.09 13.51
CA ILE A 17 22.72 8.96 12.58
C ILE A 17 22.25 7.65 13.22
N VAL A 18 20.94 7.52 13.39
CA VAL A 18 20.32 6.23 13.70
C VAL A 18 20.12 5.48 12.38
N LEU A 19 21.07 4.59 12.04
CA LEU A 19 20.89 3.67 10.93
C LEU A 19 19.92 2.56 11.35
N PRO A 20 18.99 2.13 10.47
CA PRO A 20 18.19 0.94 10.73
C PRO A 20 19.12 -0.27 10.90
N PHE A 21 19.13 -0.87 12.08
CA PHE A 21 20.10 -1.90 12.43
C PHE A 21 19.54 -3.33 12.31
N ASN A 22 18.22 -3.49 12.20
CA ASN A 22 17.53 -4.78 12.23
C ASN A 22 16.49 -4.97 11.10
N LEU A 23 16.54 -4.16 10.04
CA LEU A 23 15.77 -4.43 8.82
C LEU A 23 16.57 -5.37 7.92
N ASP A 24 15.99 -6.51 7.56
CA ASP A 24 16.58 -7.41 6.58
C ASP A 24 16.38 -6.85 5.17
N VAL A 25 17.43 -6.24 4.64
CA VAL A 25 17.47 -5.70 3.28
C VAL A 25 18.00 -6.73 2.26
N LYS A 26 18.45 -7.91 2.71
CA LYS A 26 19.02 -8.94 1.83
C LYS A 26 17.95 -9.85 1.24
N ASP A 27 16.92 -10.19 2.02
CA ASP A 27 15.84 -11.07 1.59
C ASP A 27 14.44 -10.45 1.84
N PRO A 28 14.06 -9.39 1.10
CA PRO A 28 12.75 -8.78 1.23
C PRO A 28 11.67 -9.56 0.45
N PHE A 29 10.44 -9.58 0.97
CA PHE A 29 9.27 -9.94 0.16
C PHE A 29 8.93 -8.80 -0.80
N ILE A 30 9.06 -9.07 -2.10
CA ILE A 30 8.77 -8.09 -3.16
C ILE A 30 7.43 -8.45 -3.82
N TYR A 31 6.47 -7.54 -3.73
CA TYR A 31 5.21 -7.60 -4.47
C TYR A 31 5.29 -6.70 -5.69
N GLN A 32 4.85 -7.21 -6.84
CA GLN A 32 4.83 -6.44 -8.10
C GLN A 32 3.41 -6.42 -8.65
N GLY A 33 2.94 -5.23 -9.01
CA GLY A 33 1.72 -5.04 -9.77
C GLY A 33 1.99 -4.76 -11.24
N THR A 34 0.93 -4.59 -12.01
CA THR A 34 1.02 -4.26 -13.43
C THR A 34 1.52 -2.82 -13.63
N SER A 35 2.37 -2.62 -14.63
CA SER A 35 2.86 -1.29 -14.99
C SER A 35 1.71 -0.34 -15.32
N GLY A 36 1.79 0.90 -14.82
CA GLY A 36 0.80 1.95 -15.08
C GLY A 36 -0.43 1.96 -14.15
N GLU A 37 -0.63 0.94 -13.29
CA GLU A 37 -1.75 0.91 -12.34
C GLU A 37 -1.49 1.69 -11.04
N TYR A 38 -0.24 2.11 -10.82
CA TYR A 38 0.26 2.71 -9.58
C TYR A 38 0.10 1.77 -8.38
N PHE A 39 0.36 0.48 -8.59
CA PHE A 39 0.44 -0.49 -7.51
C PHE A 39 1.48 -0.04 -6.46
N GLY A 40 1.08 -0.02 -5.19
CA GLY A 40 1.91 0.49 -4.10
C GLY A 40 1.65 1.95 -3.77
N TYR A 41 0.69 2.62 -4.42
CA TYR A 41 0.30 3.99 -4.09
C TYR A 41 -0.13 4.16 -2.63
N SER A 42 -0.80 3.15 -2.08
CA SER A 42 -1.10 3.03 -0.65
C SER A 42 -0.90 1.59 -0.17
N VAL A 43 -0.49 1.43 1.09
CA VAL A 43 -0.24 0.11 1.69
C VAL A 43 -0.77 0.06 3.13
N ALA A 44 -1.28 -1.11 3.54
CA ALA A 44 -1.70 -1.38 4.91
C ALA A 44 -1.49 -2.85 5.29
N MET A 45 -1.22 -3.14 6.56
CA MET A 45 -1.20 -4.51 7.07
C MET A 45 -2.60 -4.91 7.55
N HIS A 46 -3.00 -6.15 7.27
CA HIS A 46 -4.25 -6.71 7.72
C HIS A 46 -4.04 -8.08 8.36
N THR A 47 -4.80 -8.40 9.40
CA THR A 47 -4.89 -9.74 9.98
C THR A 47 -6.34 -10.19 9.96
N ALA A 48 -6.62 -11.25 9.21
CA ALA A 48 -7.95 -11.82 9.08
C ALA A 48 -8.43 -12.33 10.44
N GLN A 49 -9.60 -11.88 10.90
CA GLN A 49 -10.10 -12.26 12.23
C GLN A 49 -10.29 -13.77 12.40
N ARG A 50 -10.82 -14.44 11.37
CA ARG A 50 -11.18 -15.86 11.43
C ARG A 50 -9.98 -16.78 11.18
N SER A 51 -9.25 -16.58 10.08
CA SER A 51 -8.13 -17.45 9.70
C SER A 51 -6.81 -17.06 10.38
N ARG A 52 -6.72 -15.89 11.02
CA ARG A 52 -5.47 -15.29 11.52
C ARG A 52 -4.41 -15.06 10.44
N GLU A 53 -4.80 -15.20 9.18
CA GLU A 53 -3.94 -14.98 8.02
C GLU A 53 -3.55 -13.51 7.95
N LYS A 54 -2.27 -13.25 7.66
CA LYS A 54 -1.73 -11.89 7.56
C LYS A 54 -1.55 -11.52 6.11
N TRP A 55 -1.99 -10.31 5.76
CA TRP A 55 -1.90 -9.79 4.40
C TRP A 55 -1.28 -8.41 4.39
N VAL A 56 -0.63 -8.09 3.28
CA VAL A 56 -0.38 -6.71 2.88
C VAL A 56 -1.47 -6.32 1.90
N VAL A 57 -2.22 -5.28 2.25
CA VAL A 57 -3.23 -4.67 1.38
C VAL A 57 -2.55 -3.58 0.59
N VAL A 58 -2.66 -3.62 -0.74
CA VAL A 58 -2.00 -2.69 -1.64
C VAL A 58 -3.02 -2.01 -2.55
N GLY A 59 -3.02 -0.67 -2.56
CA GLY A 59 -3.82 0.13 -3.48
C GLY A 59 -3.11 0.37 -4.81
N ALA A 60 -3.88 0.30 -5.90
CA ALA A 60 -3.46 0.67 -7.26
C ALA A 60 -4.58 1.54 -7.89
N PRO A 61 -4.54 2.88 -7.73
CA PRO A 61 -5.64 3.75 -8.11
C PRO A 61 -5.94 3.79 -9.61
N LEU A 62 -4.99 3.38 -10.46
CA LEU A 62 -5.19 3.29 -11.92
C LEU A 62 -5.39 1.84 -12.39
N GLY A 63 -5.62 0.91 -11.47
CA GLY A 63 -5.91 -0.48 -11.79
C GLY A 63 -7.23 -0.65 -12.54
N ASN A 64 -7.29 -1.65 -13.41
CA ASN A 64 -8.52 -2.05 -14.09
C ASN A 64 -9.36 -2.97 -13.19
N LYS A 65 -10.67 -2.79 -13.25
CA LYS A 65 -11.62 -3.57 -12.46
C LYS A 65 -12.68 -4.19 -13.35
N THR A 66 -12.93 -5.49 -13.22
CA THR A 66 -14.03 -6.15 -13.93
C THR A 66 -15.25 -6.21 -13.02
N SER A 67 -16.31 -5.50 -13.38
CA SER A 67 -17.61 -5.53 -12.69
C SER A 67 -18.69 -6.00 -13.67
N SER A 68 -19.58 -6.91 -13.24
CA SER A 68 -20.73 -7.39 -14.01
C SER A 68 -20.43 -7.68 -15.50
N ASN A 69 -19.34 -8.41 -15.79
CA ASN A 69 -18.85 -8.72 -17.16
C ASN A 69 -18.37 -7.53 -18.01
N ARG A 70 -18.10 -6.36 -17.42
CA ARG A 70 -17.51 -5.20 -18.08
C ARG A 70 -16.23 -4.79 -17.38
N GLU A 71 -15.16 -4.67 -18.16
CA GLU A 71 -13.91 -4.10 -17.67
C GLU A 71 -14.06 -2.57 -17.56
N ARG A 72 -13.67 -2.04 -16.41
CA ARG A 72 -13.63 -0.61 -16.09
C ARG A 72 -12.18 -0.20 -15.99
N THR A 73 -11.75 0.56 -16.99
CA THR A 73 -10.38 1.03 -17.10
C THR A 73 -10.08 2.09 -16.04
N ARG A 74 -8.96 1.95 -15.33
CA ARG A 74 -8.48 2.92 -14.33
C ARG A 74 -9.51 3.31 -13.25
N TYR A 75 -10.38 2.39 -12.88
CA TYR A 75 -11.37 2.60 -11.82
C TYR A 75 -10.77 2.43 -10.41
N GLY A 76 -9.59 1.82 -10.34
CA GLY A 76 -8.89 1.54 -9.10
C GLY A 76 -9.11 0.11 -8.64
N SER A 77 -8.02 -0.50 -8.17
CA SER A 77 -7.98 -1.87 -7.66
C SER A 77 -7.28 -1.90 -6.32
N VAL A 78 -7.73 -2.83 -5.47
CA VAL A 78 -7.10 -3.13 -4.18
C VAL A 78 -6.69 -4.60 -4.21
N TYR A 79 -5.44 -4.87 -3.85
CA TYR A 79 -4.85 -6.19 -3.86
C TYR A 79 -4.68 -6.69 -2.42
N LYS A 80 -4.96 -7.98 -2.19
CA LYS A 80 -4.44 -8.70 -1.03
C LYS A 80 -3.17 -9.44 -1.46
N CYS A 81 -2.08 -9.23 -0.75
CA CYS A 81 -0.82 -9.92 -0.97
C CYS A 81 -0.50 -10.80 0.24
N SER A 82 -0.10 -12.05 -0.02
CA SER A 82 0.19 -13.00 1.05
C SER A 82 1.48 -12.63 1.79
N SER A 83 1.54 -12.83 3.11
CA SER A 83 2.77 -12.58 3.88
C SER A 83 3.81 -13.69 3.76
N ASP A 84 3.47 -14.82 3.12
CA ASP A 84 4.31 -16.03 3.02
C ASP A 84 4.76 -16.35 1.58
N SER A 85 4.28 -15.58 0.61
CA SER A 85 4.56 -15.77 -0.82
C SER A 85 4.47 -14.43 -1.54
N THR A 86 4.93 -14.38 -2.79
CA THR A 86 4.88 -13.16 -3.62
C THR A 86 3.53 -12.97 -4.33
N THR A 87 2.52 -13.77 -3.99
CA THR A 87 1.22 -13.77 -4.67
C THR A 87 0.34 -12.63 -4.19
N CYS A 88 -0.20 -11.86 -5.14
CA CYS A 88 -1.21 -10.85 -4.90
C CYS A 88 -2.46 -11.13 -5.74
N THR A 89 -3.64 -10.96 -5.15
CA THR A 89 -4.93 -11.10 -5.85
C THR A 89 -5.81 -9.90 -5.60
N VAL A 90 -6.58 -9.49 -6.62
CA VAL A 90 -7.52 -8.37 -6.50
C VAL A 90 -8.65 -8.74 -5.54
N ILE A 91 -8.95 -7.84 -4.61
CA ILE A 91 -10.08 -7.94 -3.69
C ILE A 91 -11.33 -7.46 -4.43
N ARG A 92 -12.36 -8.30 -4.44
CA ARG A 92 -13.68 -7.93 -4.98
C ARG A 92 -14.46 -7.15 -3.93
N ILE A 93 -14.31 -5.83 -3.97
CA ILE A 93 -15.03 -4.90 -3.08
C ILE A 93 -16.45 -4.65 -3.58
N ASP A 94 -16.60 -4.48 -4.90
CA ASP A 94 -17.87 -4.14 -5.51
C ASP A 94 -17.90 -4.65 -6.96
N ASP A 95 -18.78 -5.61 -7.25
CA ASP A 95 -18.99 -6.13 -8.60
C ASP A 95 -20.35 -5.69 -9.18
N SER A 96 -21.00 -4.71 -8.53
CA SER A 96 -22.28 -4.18 -8.97
C SER A 96 -22.09 -3.27 -10.18
N GLY A 97 -23.13 -3.23 -11.02
CA GLY A 97 -23.20 -2.24 -12.10
C GLY A 97 -23.30 -0.83 -11.52
N PRO A 98 -22.95 0.21 -12.29
CA PRO A 98 -23.09 1.58 -11.83
C PRO A 98 -24.54 1.85 -11.42
N GLU A 99 -24.73 2.27 -10.18
CA GLU A 99 -26.02 2.73 -9.67
C GLU A 99 -26.28 4.11 -10.26
N THR A 100 -27.03 4.16 -11.37
CA THR A 100 -27.46 5.42 -11.99
C THR A 100 -28.68 5.92 -11.22
N THR A 101 -28.49 6.41 -9.99
CA THR A 101 -29.50 7.30 -9.41
C THR A 101 -29.46 8.57 -10.22
N GLN A 102 -30.47 8.77 -11.06
CA GLN A 102 -30.73 10.07 -11.66
C GLN A 102 -30.96 11.01 -10.48
N TRP A 103 -30.03 11.93 -10.23
CA TRP A 103 -30.28 13.05 -9.34
C TRP A 103 -31.43 13.83 -9.96
N ILE A 104 -32.65 13.50 -9.54
CA ILE A 104 -33.80 14.34 -9.82
C ILE A 104 -33.50 15.58 -9.02
N ASP A 105 -33.09 16.64 -9.73
CA ASP A 105 -32.97 17.97 -9.14
C ASP A 105 -34.35 18.28 -8.55
N GLU A 106 -34.47 18.21 -7.23
CA GLU A 106 -35.72 18.50 -6.53
C GLU A 106 -35.97 20.00 -6.64
N THR A 107 -36.69 20.38 -7.70
CA THR A 107 -37.24 21.73 -7.91
C THR A 107 -38.41 22.00 -6.98
#